data_AF-A0A496XQN8-F1
#
_entry.id   AF-A0A496XQN8-F1
#
_cell.length_a   1.000
_cell.length_b   1.000
_cell.length_c   1.000
_cell.angle_alpha   90.00
_cell.angle_beta   90.00
_cell.angle_gamma   90.00
#
_symmetry.space_group_name_H-M   'P 1'
#
loop_
_entity.id
_entity.type
_entity.pdbx_description
1 polymer ?
#
loop_
_entity_poly.entity_id
_entity_poly.type
_entity_poly.pdbx_seq_one_letter_code
_entity_poly.pdbx_strand_id
1 'polypeptide(L)'
;IKSALPFNRAGFLTGTSQATAFVSGVVAMLKSRFPKLSYIEIKEIIRSSAKKGMAFASNSISGGRLDARAAIISAEKRKINGSILRDLAKVKN
;
A
#
# COMPACT_ATOMS: atom_id res chain seq x y z
N ILE A 1 8.54 12.95 -12.50
CA ILE A 1 7.57 13.33 -11.44
C ILE A 1 7.87 14.75 -11.03
N LYS A 2 6.86 15.62 -10.98
CA LYS A 2 7.03 17.00 -10.52
C LYS A 2 7.23 17.00 -9.00
N SER A 3 8.32 17.55 -8.52
CA SER A 3 8.73 17.56 -7.11
C SER A 3 9.12 18.96 -6.67
N ALA A 4 8.96 19.24 -5.37
CA ALA A 4 9.43 20.47 -4.76
C ALA A 4 10.96 20.50 -4.74
N LEU A 5 11.52 21.68 -5.02
CA LEU A 5 12.94 22.00 -4.95
C LEU A 5 13.14 23.18 -3.98
N PRO A 6 14.34 23.38 -3.45
CA PRO A 6 14.66 24.55 -2.62
C PRO A 6 14.26 25.87 -3.29
N PHE A 7 14.03 26.89 -2.46
CA PHE A 7 13.70 28.25 -2.89
C PHE A 7 12.36 28.38 -3.64
N ASN A 8 11.31 27.70 -3.15
CA ASN A 8 9.95 27.73 -3.71
C ASN A 8 9.88 27.31 -5.20
N ARG A 9 10.75 26.38 -5.61
CA ARG A 9 10.82 25.88 -6.99
C ARG A 9 10.16 24.52 -7.11
N ALA A 10 9.80 24.16 -8.33
CA ALA A 10 9.38 22.81 -8.68
C ALA A 10 10.17 22.35 -9.92
N GLY A 11 10.51 21.07 -9.97
CA GLY A 11 11.22 20.47 -11.10
C GLY A 11 10.78 19.03 -11.35
N PHE A 12 11.11 18.52 -12.53
CA PHE A 12 10.87 17.11 -12.85
C PHE A 12 12.08 16.27 -12.45
N LEU A 13 11.82 15.29 -11.57
CA LEU A 13 12.79 14.29 -11.16
C LEU A 13 12.33 12.90 -11.59
N THR A 14 13.29 12.01 -11.83
CA THR A 14 13.06 10.61 -12.22
C THR A 14 13.99 9.69 -11.45
N GLY A 15 13.52 8.50 -11.13
CA GLY A 15 14.34 7.49 -10.47
C GLY A 15 13.57 6.65 -9.47
N THR A 16 14.24 5.62 -8.95
CA THR A 16 13.71 4.75 -7.90
C THR A 16 13.49 5.51 -6.59
N SER A 17 14.25 6.58 -6.32
CA SER A 17 14.06 7.44 -5.14
C SER A 17 12.65 8.04 -5.09
N GLN A 18 12.13 8.54 -6.21
CA GLN A 18 10.77 9.08 -6.25
C GLN A 18 9.74 7.96 -6.15
N ALA A 19 9.97 6.80 -6.78
CA ALA A 19 9.09 5.64 -6.62
C ALA A 19 8.98 5.21 -5.14
N THR A 20 10.11 5.15 -4.42
CA THR A 20 10.16 4.87 -2.99
C THR A 20 9.34 5.88 -2.19
N ALA A 21 9.44 7.18 -2.51
CA ALA A 21 8.64 8.21 -1.84
C ALA A 21 7.12 7.98 -1.99
N PHE A 22 6.64 7.58 -3.18
CA PHE A 22 5.22 7.24 -3.38
C PHE A 22 4.79 6.01 -2.57
N VAL A 23 5.62 4.95 -2.53
CA VAL A 23 5.32 3.75 -1.73
C VAL A 23 5.26 4.11 -0.24
N SER A 24 6.23 4.89 0.25
CA SER A 24 6.25 5.38 1.64
C SER A 24 5.01 6.22 1.98
N GLY A 25 4.54 7.07 1.06
CA GLY A 25 3.30 7.82 1.24
C GLY A 25 2.07 6.92 1.42
N VAL A 26 1.96 5.84 0.64
CA VAL A 26 0.86 4.86 0.79
C VAL A 26 0.99 4.05 2.08
N VAL A 27 2.20 3.69 2.50
CA VAL A 27 2.44 3.07 3.82
C VAL A 27 1.97 3.98 4.95
N ALA A 28 2.30 5.27 4.89
CA ALA A 28 1.87 6.25 5.88
C ALA A 28 0.34 6.39 5.91
N MET A 29 -0.31 6.44 4.75
CA MET A 29 -1.77 6.46 4.65
C MET A 29 -2.41 5.20 5.28
N LEU A 30 -1.87 4.01 5.00
CA LEU A 30 -2.32 2.76 5.61
C LEU A 30 -2.15 2.76 7.13
N LYS A 31 -1.01 3.25 7.65
CA LYS A 31 -0.78 3.32 9.10
C LYS A 31 -1.64 4.34 9.80
N SER A 32 -1.88 5.50 9.19
CA SER A 32 -2.76 6.52 9.73
C SER A 32 -4.17 5.96 9.93
N ARG A 33 -4.71 5.24 8.93
CA ARG A 33 -6.07 4.69 9.00
C ARG A 33 -6.18 3.37 9.76
N PHE A 34 -5.14 2.54 9.73
CA PHE A 34 -5.09 1.24 10.37
C PHE A 34 -3.82 1.09 11.24
N PRO A 35 -3.76 1.78 12.40
CA PRO A 35 -2.55 1.84 13.23
C PRO A 35 -2.08 0.47 13.72
N LYS A 36 -3.03 -0.46 13.93
CA LYS A 36 -2.78 -1.80 14.46
C LYS A 36 -2.24 -2.81 13.45
N LEU A 37 -2.18 -2.48 12.16
CA LEU A 37 -1.53 -3.39 11.20
C LEU A 37 -0.08 -3.63 11.63
N SER A 38 0.53 -4.75 11.28
CA SER A 38 1.98 -4.93 11.35
C SER A 38 2.66 -4.44 10.07
N TYR A 39 3.99 -4.37 10.05
CA TYR A 39 4.72 -4.07 8.81
C TYR A 39 4.57 -5.20 7.78
N ILE A 40 4.45 -6.45 8.24
CA ILE A 40 4.25 -7.64 7.40
C ILE A 40 2.91 -7.53 6.68
N GLU A 41 1.86 -7.19 7.40
CA GLU A 41 0.52 -7.02 6.83
C GLU A 41 0.48 -5.88 5.81
N ILE A 42 1.13 -4.75 6.11
CA ILE A 42 1.22 -3.64 5.15
C ILE A 42 1.96 -4.05 3.89
N LYS A 43 3.11 -4.74 4.02
CA LYS A 43 3.88 -5.23 2.87
C LYS A 43 3.01 -6.12 1.98
N GLU A 44 2.24 -7.03 2.58
CA GLU A 44 1.39 -7.92 1.81
C GLU A 44 0.19 -7.20 1.17
N ILE A 45 -0.43 -6.25 1.87
CA ILE A 45 -1.49 -5.41 1.32
C ILE A 45 -0.98 -4.67 0.09
N ILE A 46 0.17 -4.00 0.18
CA ILE A 46 0.73 -3.23 -0.95
C ILE A 46 1.10 -4.16 -2.11
N ARG A 47 1.70 -5.32 -1.83
CA ARG A 47 2.12 -6.28 -2.86
C ARG A 47 0.93 -6.91 -3.60
N SER A 48 -0.09 -7.33 -2.86
CA SER A 48 -1.27 -8.02 -3.40
C SER A 48 -2.23 -7.07 -4.12
N SER A 49 -2.32 -5.80 -3.67
CA SER A 49 -3.19 -4.79 -4.29
C SER A 49 -2.58 -4.07 -5.49
N ALA A 50 -1.33 -4.39 -5.86
CA ALA A 50 -0.66 -3.77 -7.00
C ALA A 50 -1.45 -3.97 -8.30
N LYS A 51 -1.60 -2.89 -9.07
CA LYS A 51 -2.22 -2.93 -10.40
C LYS A 51 -1.28 -3.62 -11.37
N LYS A 52 -1.63 -4.85 -11.76
CA LYS A 52 -0.84 -5.69 -12.66
C LYS A 52 -0.68 -5.06 -14.05
N GLY A 53 0.42 -5.37 -14.70
CA GLY A 53 0.67 -4.99 -16.08
C GLY A 53 1.81 -5.80 -16.69
N MET A 54 1.72 -6.14 -17.97
CA MET A 54 2.68 -7.03 -18.65
C MET A 54 4.13 -6.55 -18.51
N ALA A 55 4.36 -5.23 -18.54
CA ALA A 55 5.69 -4.64 -18.37
C ALA A 55 6.37 -4.95 -17.02
N PHE A 56 5.60 -5.36 -16.01
CA PHE A 56 6.11 -5.64 -14.66
C PHE A 56 6.16 -7.14 -14.34
N ALA A 57 5.66 -8.01 -15.23
CA ALA A 57 5.50 -9.43 -14.96
C ALA A 57 6.84 -10.14 -14.71
N SER A 58 7.91 -9.75 -15.43
CA SER A 58 9.24 -10.35 -15.29
C SER A 58 10.20 -9.55 -14.41
N ASN A 59 9.85 -8.31 -14.03
CA ASN A 59 10.77 -7.37 -13.37
C ASN A 59 10.31 -6.95 -11.96
N SER A 60 9.19 -7.48 -11.46
CA SER A 60 8.70 -7.20 -10.11
C SER A 60 7.95 -8.40 -9.54
N ILE A 61 8.19 -8.71 -8.26
CA ILE A 61 7.44 -9.74 -7.51
C ILE A 61 5.95 -9.40 -7.45
N SER A 62 5.59 -8.11 -7.36
CA SER A 62 4.18 -7.70 -7.38
C SER A 62 3.56 -7.80 -8.77
N GLY A 63 4.35 -7.96 -9.85
CA GLY A 63 3.87 -7.98 -11.22
C GLY A 63 3.11 -6.71 -11.63
N GLY A 64 3.26 -5.60 -10.91
CA GLY A 64 2.42 -4.42 -11.09
C GLY A 64 2.92 -3.15 -10.41
N ARG A 65 2.22 -2.05 -10.71
CA ARG A 65 2.45 -0.72 -10.14
C ARG A 65 1.63 -0.50 -8.86
N LEU A 66 2.12 0.36 -7.98
CA LEU A 66 1.44 0.76 -6.75
C LEU A 66 0.02 1.30 -7.05
N ASP A 67 -0.97 0.86 -6.26
CA ASP A 67 -2.35 1.34 -6.31
C ASP A 67 -2.83 1.68 -4.89
N ALA A 68 -2.88 2.96 -4.57
CA ALA A 68 -3.23 3.46 -3.24
C ALA A 68 -4.69 3.13 -2.85
N ARG A 69 -5.62 3.19 -3.81
CA ARG A 69 -7.04 2.93 -3.58
C ARG A 69 -7.27 1.45 -3.31
N ALA A 70 -6.68 0.59 -4.14
CA ALA A 70 -6.77 -0.86 -3.96
C ALA A 70 -6.15 -1.31 -2.63
N ALA A 71 -5.04 -0.69 -2.20
CA ALA A 71 -4.42 -0.98 -0.91
C ALA A 71 -5.35 -0.69 0.27
N ILE A 72 -6.03 0.47 0.26
CA ILE A 72 -6.98 0.84 1.32
C ILE A 72 -8.17 -0.11 1.37
N ILE A 73 -8.77 -0.42 0.22
CA ILE A 73 -9.89 -1.37 0.13
C ILE A 73 -9.46 -2.76 0.64
N SER A 74 -8.24 -3.20 0.30
CA SER A 74 -7.71 -4.48 0.78
C SER A 74 -7.52 -4.50 2.29
N ALA A 75 -7.05 -3.39 2.87
CA ALA A 75 -6.94 -3.23 4.32
C ALA A 75 -8.30 -3.23 5.04
N GLU A 76 -9.32 -2.57 4.47
CA GLU A 76 -10.69 -2.59 4.98
C GLU A 76 -11.26 -4.01 5.00
N LYS A 77 -11.15 -4.75 3.88
CA LYS A 77 -11.59 -6.14 3.78
C LYS A 77 -10.92 -7.03 4.84
N ARG A 78 -9.61 -6.86 5.05
CA ARG A 78 -8.86 -7.59 6.07
C ARG A 78 -9.41 -7.31 7.48
N LYS A 79 -9.70 -6.04 7.79
CA LYS A 79 -10.27 -5.65 9.09
C LYS A 79 -11.63 -6.31 9.32
N ILE A 80 -12.51 -6.31 8.31
CA ILE A 80 -13.84 -6.91 8.37
C ILE A 80 -13.75 -8.43 8.60
N ASN A 81 -12.88 -9.12 7.84
CA ASN A 81 -12.67 -10.55 8.02
C ASN A 81 -12.15 -10.86 9.44
N GLY A 82 -11.24 -10.02 9.95
CA GLY A 82 -10.73 -10.13 11.32
C GLY A 82 -11.80 -9.94 12.39
N SER A 83 -12.79 -9.05 12.21
CA SER A 83 -13.92 -8.92 13.14
C SER A 83 -14.86 -10.12 13.06
N ILE A 84 -15.24 -10.56 11.87
CA ILE A 84 -16.14 -11.70 11.69
C ILE A 84 -15.56 -12.95 12.36
N LEU A 85 -14.28 -13.25 12.13
CA LEU A 85 -13.61 -14.41 12.74
C LEU A 85 -13.60 -14.34 14.28
N ARG A 86 -13.45 -13.15 14.86
CA ARG A 86 -13.50 -12.96 16.31
C ARG A 86 -14.91 -13.16 16.86
N ASP A 87 -15.93 -12.71 16.15
CA ASP A 87 -17.32 -12.87 16.57
C ASP A 87 -17.73 -14.35 16.49
N LEU A 88 -17.37 -15.05 15.43
CA LEU A 88 -17.58 -16.50 15.30
C LEU A 88 -16.87 -17.31 16.39
N ALA A 89 -15.68 -16.88 16.82
CA ALA A 89 -14.95 -17.53 17.90
C ALA A 89 -15.64 -17.35 19.28
N LYS A 90 -16.38 -16.24 19.48
CA LYS A 90 -17.14 -16.01 20.71
C LYS A 90 -18.42 -16.84 20.80
N VAL A 91 -19.07 -17.13 19.67
CA VAL A 91 -20.33 -17.91 19.62
C VAL A 91 -20.11 -19.38 19.98
N LYS A 92 -18.89 -19.90 19.83
CA LYS A 92 -18.55 -21.29 20.17
C LYS A 92 -18.17 -21.53 21.64
N ASN A 93 -18.09 -20.47 22.45
CA ASN A 93 -17.83 -20.52 23.90
C ASN A 93 -19.10 -20.16 24.66
#